data_AF-A7VWC4-F1
#
_entry.id   AF-A7VWC4-F1
#
_cell.length_a   1.000
_cell.length_b   1.000
_cell.length_c   1.000
_cell.angle_alpha   90.00
_cell.angle_beta   90.00
_cell.angle_gamma   90.00
#
_symmetry.space_group_name_H-M   'P 1'
#
loop_
_entity.id
_entity.type
_entity.pdbx_description
1 polymer ?
#
loop_
_entity_poly.entity_id
_entity_poly.type
_entity_poly.pdbx_seq_one_letter_code
_entity_poly.pdbx_strand_id
1 'polypeptide(L)'
;MTEAHTKELISKAYVNALAARVGMTVANSSLDYGLDGTFKDIEYDVETKEYGETGFGIDFQLKATVNALPKKGVIKYSLEVKNYHKLIKTHVGTPRILIVYSMPRDKDMWLTVNDNETLLRKCAWWCSLQGYPEVENKERVVIEIPLTQQLTPEVLIELMQKVKEGVAL
;
A
#
# COMPACT_ATOMS: atom_id res chain seq x y z
N MET A 1 -9.82 19.61 9.69
CA MET A 1 -9.40 18.23 9.32
C MET A 1 -8.72 17.61 10.54
N THR A 2 -9.02 16.36 10.90
CA THR A 2 -8.35 15.70 12.03
C THR A 2 -6.94 15.25 11.64
N GLU A 3 -6.08 15.00 12.63
CA GLU A 3 -4.74 14.47 12.39
C GLU A 3 -4.79 13.14 11.59
N ALA A 4 -5.74 12.27 11.90
CA ALA A 4 -5.95 11.00 11.22
C ALA A 4 -6.27 11.21 9.73
N HIS A 5 -7.17 12.14 9.40
CA HIS A 5 -7.50 12.46 8.00
C HIS A 5 -6.29 13.02 7.25
N THR A 6 -5.45 13.83 7.91
CA THR A 6 -4.22 14.36 7.28
C THR A 6 -3.22 13.23 6.98
N LYS A 7 -3.00 12.31 7.92
CA LYS A 7 -2.15 11.13 7.68
C LYS A 7 -2.65 10.30 6.50
N GLU A 8 -3.96 10.09 6.43
CA GLU A 8 -4.61 9.34 5.37
C GLU A 8 -4.35 9.98 4.00
N LEU A 9 -4.64 11.27 3.84
CA LEU A 9 -4.46 12.00 2.58
C LEU A 9 -2.99 12.06 2.14
N ILE A 10 -2.06 12.28 3.09
CA ILE A 10 -0.62 12.29 2.78
C ILE A 10 -0.16 10.90 2.35
N SER A 11 -0.65 9.84 3.00
CA SER A 11 -0.29 8.48 2.61
C SER A 11 -0.85 8.10 1.24
N LYS A 12 -2.08 8.54 0.91
CA LYS A 12 -2.65 8.42 -0.43
C LYS A 12 -1.79 9.15 -1.46
N ALA A 13 -1.34 10.37 -1.16
CA ALA A 13 -0.43 11.11 -2.03
C ALA A 13 0.90 10.37 -2.26
N TYR A 14 1.48 9.77 -1.21
CA TYR A 14 2.69 8.94 -1.30
C TYR A 14 2.50 7.74 -2.24
N VAL A 15 1.41 7.00 -2.07
CA VAL A 15 1.07 5.84 -2.91
C VAL A 15 0.82 6.24 -4.36
N ASN A 16 0.11 7.35 -4.60
CA ASN A 16 -0.10 7.89 -5.94
C ASN A 16 1.22 8.29 -6.61
N ALA A 17 2.13 8.95 -5.87
CA ALA A 17 3.43 9.33 -6.40
C ALA A 17 4.30 8.12 -6.78
N LEU A 18 4.26 7.05 -5.97
CA LEU A 18 4.93 5.79 -6.29
C LEU A 18 4.38 5.15 -7.58
N ALA A 19 3.06 5.03 -7.70
CA ALA A 19 2.41 4.47 -8.88
C ALA A 19 2.72 5.27 -10.14
N ALA A 20 2.58 6.60 -10.06
CA ALA A 20 2.87 7.50 -11.18
C ALA A 20 4.32 7.41 -11.65
N ARG A 21 5.28 7.22 -10.74
CA ARG A 21 6.71 7.05 -11.08
C ARG A 21 6.97 5.81 -11.95
N VAL A 22 6.10 4.81 -11.91
CA VAL A 22 6.24 3.55 -12.66
C VAL A 22 5.20 3.38 -13.77
N GLY A 23 4.47 4.44 -14.12
CA GLY A 23 3.46 4.40 -15.18
C GLY A 23 2.18 3.65 -14.81
N MET A 24 1.92 3.44 -13.52
CA MET A 24 0.68 2.86 -13.02
C MET A 24 -0.30 3.94 -12.54
N THR A 25 -1.59 3.61 -12.49
CA THR A 25 -2.61 4.47 -11.86
C THR A 25 -3.11 3.87 -10.56
N VAL A 26 -3.80 4.68 -9.76
CA VAL A 26 -4.46 4.25 -8.52
C VAL A 26 -5.95 4.52 -8.65
N ALA A 27 -6.76 3.46 -8.62
CA ALA A 27 -8.20 3.58 -8.49
C ALA A 27 -8.58 3.64 -7.01
N ASN A 28 -9.28 4.70 -6.60
CA ASN A 28 -9.77 4.82 -5.22
C ASN A 28 -11.08 4.04 -5.05
N SER A 29 -11.22 3.31 -3.95
CA SER A 29 -12.50 2.68 -3.60
C SER A 29 -13.50 3.75 -3.14
N SER A 30 -14.59 3.92 -3.89
CA SER A 30 -15.66 4.88 -3.55
C SER A 30 -16.55 4.43 -2.38
N LEU A 31 -16.55 3.12 -2.09
CA LEU A 31 -17.28 2.51 -0.99
C LEU A 31 -16.28 1.90 0.01
N ASP A 32 -16.50 2.15 1.31
CA ASP A 32 -15.64 1.65 2.39
C ASP A 32 -15.90 0.16 2.66
N TYR A 33 -15.42 -0.68 1.74
CA TYR A 33 -15.29 -2.11 1.98
C TYR A 33 -13.94 -2.46 2.61
N GLY A 34 -13.20 -1.47 3.15
CA GLY A 34 -11.95 -1.63 3.88
C GLY A 34 -10.69 -1.81 3.02
N LEU A 35 -10.78 -1.66 1.71
CA LEU A 35 -9.63 -1.43 0.83
C LEU A 35 -9.56 0.05 0.52
N ASP A 36 -8.34 0.59 0.45
CA ASP A 36 -8.11 2.03 0.26
C ASP A 36 -7.89 2.38 -1.22
N GLY A 37 -7.55 1.40 -2.05
CA GLY A 37 -7.47 1.54 -3.50
C GLY A 37 -6.88 0.31 -4.20
N THR A 38 -6.65 0.46 -5.49
CA THR A 38 -6.07 -0.57 -6.37
C THR A 38 -4.98 0.06 -7.22
N PHE A 39 -3.78 -0.50 -7.21
CA PHE A 39 -2.79 -0.21 -8.24
C PHE A 39 -3.23 -0.87 -9.55
N LYS A 40 -3.21 -0.10 -10.63
CA LYS A 40 -3.65 -0.52 -11.96
C LYS A 40 -2.50 -0.42 -12.93
N ASP A 41 -2.24 -1.53 -13.60
CA ASP A 41 -1.25 -1.59 -14.65
C ASP A 41 -1.80 -1.01 -15.96
N ILE A 42 -0.97 -0.21 -16.62
CA ILE A 42 -1.31 0.50 -17.85
C ILE A 42 -0.34 0.06 -18.94
N GLU A 43 -0.87 -0.16 -20.15
CA GLU A 43 -0.08 -0.47 -21.33
C GLU A 43 -0.41 0.52 -22.46
N TYR A 44 0.58 0.76 -23.31
CA TYR A 44 0.39 1.50 -24.54
C TYR A 44 0.09 0.52 -25.68
N ASP A 45 -1.08 0.65 -26.28
CA ASP A 45 -1.47 -0.11 -27.46
C ASP A 45 -0.95 0.60 -28.72
N VAL A 46 -0.08 -0.09 -29.46
CA VAL A 46 0.57 0.45 -30.67
C VAL A 46 -0.43 0.58 -31.83
N GLU A 47 -1.46 -0.25 -31.90
CA GLU A 47 -2.45 -0.25 -32.98
C GLU A 47 -3.42 0.93 -32.82
N THR A 48 -3.96 1.10 -31.61
CA THR A 48 -4.90 2.19 -31.32
C THR A 48 -4.21 3.51 -30.99
N LYS A 49 -2.91 3.46 -30.64
CA LYS A 49 -2.09 4.59 -30.15
C LYS A 49 -2.61 5.20 -28.86
N GLU A 50 -3.28 4.40 -28.04
CA GLU A 50 -3.89 4.82 -26.77
C GLU A 50 -3.27 4.08 -25.59
N TYR A 51 -3.41 4.68 -24.41
CA TYR A 51 -3.09 4.01 -23.14
C TYR A 51 -4.35 3.39 -22.56
N GLY A 52 -4.26 2.15 -22.10
CA GLY A 52 -5.38 1.42 -21.50
C GLY A 52 -4.97 0.64 -20.25
N GLU A 53 -5.93 0.38 -19.36
CA GLU A 53 -5.74 -0.57 -18.26
C GLU A 53 -5.60 -1.99 -18.82
N THR A 54 -4.58 -2.73 -18.38
CA THR A 54 -4.39 -4.13 -18.80
C THR A 54 -5.34 -5.11 -18.09
N GLY A 55 -6.06 -4.63 -17.08
CA GLY A 55 -6.92 -5.44 -16.21
C GLY A 55 -6.18 -6.07 -15.02
N PHE A 56 -4.85 -6.10 -15.03
CA PHE A 56 -4.06 -6.51 -13.87
C PHE A 56 -4.05 -5.42 -12.80
N GLY A 57 -4.11 -5.85 -11.54
CA GLY A 57 -4.09 -4.92 -10.43
C GLY A 57 -3.72 -5.56 -9.11
N ILE A 58 -3.42 -4.69 -8.15
CA ILE A 58 -3.15 -5.07 -6.76
C ILE A 58 -4.02 -4.19 -5.88
N ASP A 59 -4.99 -4.82 -5.22
CA ASP A 59 -5.79 -4.16 -4.20
C ASP A 59 -4.91 -3.91 -2.98
N PHE A 60 -5.07 -2.76 -2.33
CA PHE A 60 -4.32 -2.46 -1.14
C PHE A 60 -5.19 -1.87 -0.03
N GLN A 61 -4.80 -2.20 1.20
CA GLN A 61 -5.21 -1.45 2.37
C GLN A 61 -4.04 -0.61 2.87
N LEU A 62 -4.24 0.69 2.97
CA LEU A 62 -3.25 1.67 3.34
C LEU A 62 -3.46 2.12 4.79
N LYS A 63 -2.39 2.05 5.57
CA LYS A 63 -2.35 2.54 6.94
C LYS A 63 -1.19 3.49 7.12
N ALA A 64 -1.46 4.63 7.74
CA ALA A 64 -0.46 5.64 8.05
C ALA A 64 -0.32 5.78 9.57
N THR A 65 0.91 5.77 10.08
CA THR A 65 1.14 5.76 11.53
C THR A 65 2.49 6.32 11.92
N VAL A 66 2.56 6.95 13.10
CA VAL A 66 3.81 7.46 13.69
C VAL A 66 4.46 6.47 14.66
N ASN A 67 3.79 5.35 14.93
CA ASN A 67 4.17 4.38 15.96
C ASN A 67 4.85 3.12 15.39
N ALA A 68 4.77 2.88 14.08
CA ALA A 68 5.39 1.72 13.44
C ALA A 68 6.81 2.08 12.98
N LEU A 69 7.79 1.90 13.87
CA LEU A 69 9.19 2.24 13.59
C LEU A 69 10.01 0.98 13.28
N PRO A 70 10.98 1.04 12.34
CA PRO A 70 11.93 -0.04 12.08
C PRO A 70 12.63 -0.47 13.37
N LYS A 71 12.53 -1.76 13.74
CA LYS A 71 13.21 -2.31 14.91
C LYS A 71 13.53 -3.78 14.69
N LYS A 72 14.80 -4.16 14.89
CA LYS A 72 15.27 -5.55 14.76
C LYS A 72 14.90 -6.20 13.40
N GLY A 73 15.05 -5.47 12.30
CA GLY A 73 14.81 -6.02 10.96
C GLY A 73 13.34 -6.06 10.51
N VAL A 74 12.40 -5.61 11.34
CA VAL A 74 10.96 -5.57 11.01
C VAL A 74 10.29 -4.24 11.38
N ILE A 75 9.15 -3.96 10.75
CA ILE A 75 8.12 -3.04 11.21
C ILE A 75 7.03 -3.86 11.89
N LYS A 76 6.57 -3.42 13.07
CA LYS A 76 5.38 -4.00 13.72
C LYS A 76 4.20 -3.06 13.59
N TYR A 77 3.06 -3.61 13.16
CA TYR A 77 1.82 -2.85 13.03
C TYR A 77 0.66 -3.62 13.66
N SER A 78 -0.10 -2.96 14.54
CA SER A 78 -1.31 -3.54 15.14
C SER A 78 -2.49 -3.27 14.22
N LEU A 79 -2.96 -4.29 13.50
CA LEU A 79 -4.06 -4.24 12.53
C LEU A 79 -5.36 -4.71 13.19
N GLU A 80 -6.48 -4.06 12.87
CA GLU A 80 -7.81 -4.50 13.34
C GLU A 80 -8.20 -5.84 12.72
N VAL A 81 -8.81 -6.74 13.51
CA VAL A 81 -9.16 -8.09 13.05
C VAL A 81 -10.10 -8.07 11.83
N LYS A 82 -11.06 -7.13 11.78
CA LYS A 82 -11.93 -6.97 10.59
C LYS A 82 -11.16 -6.67 9.30
N ASN A 83 -10.03 -5.98 9.40
CA ASN A 83 -9.18 -5.61 8.27
C ASN A 83 -8.26 -6.78 7.90
N TYR A 84 -7.67 -7.42 8.92
CA TYR A 84 -6.92 -8.65 8.77
C TYR A 84 -7.72 -9.72 8.02
N HIS A 85 -8.95 -10.00 8.44
CA HIS A 85 -9.83 -10.99 7.80
C HIS A 85 -10.14 -10.70 6.33
N LYS A 86 -10.12 -9.43 5.90
CA LYS A 86 -10.29 -9.05 4.49
C LYS A 86 -9.04 -9.37 3.66
N LEU A 87 -7.87 -9.24 4.27
CA LEU A 87 -6.57 -9.42 3.62
C LEU A 87 -6.13 -10.89 3.55
N ILE A 88 -6.60 -11.74 4.47
CA ILE A 88 -6.26 -13.18 4.43
C ILE A 88 -7.04 -14.00 3.39
N LYS A 89 -8.08 -13.43 2.79
CA LYS A 89 -8.97 -14.17 1.88
C LYS A 89 -8.21 -14.70 0.67
N THR A 90 -8.37 -15.98 0.38
CA THR A 90 -7.71 -16.68 -0.74
C THR A 90 -8.54 -16.67 -2.01
N HIS A 91 -9.87 -16.71 -1.89
CA HIS A 91 -10.80 -16.69 -3.02
C HIS A 91 -11.15 -15.25 -3.44
N VAL A 92 -10.19 -14.57 -4.08
CA VAL A 92 -10.29 -13.18 -4.54
C VAL A 92 -9.74 -13.08 -5.96
N GLY A 93 -10.36 -12.25 -6.81
CA GLY A 93 -9.90 -12.05 -8.20
C GLY A 93 -8.66 -11.19 -8.33
N THR A 94 -8.47 -10.24 -7.40
CA THR A 94 -7.31 -9.34 -7.35
C THR A 94 -6.53 -9.60 -6.05
N PRO A 95 -5.20 -9.84 -6.12
CA PRO A 95 -4.36 -9.96 -4.93
C PRO A 95 -4.45 -8.72 -4.04
N ARG A 96 -4.32 -8.92 -2.72
CA ARG A 96 -4.48 -7.87 -1.71
C ARG A 96 -3.24 -7.74 -0.85
N ILE A 97 -2.76 -6.52 -0.67
CA ILE A 97 -1.62 -6.23 0.22
C ILE A 97 -1.99 -5.23 1.32
N LEU A 98 -1.33 -5.36 2.47
CA LEU A 98 -1.28 -4.30 3.48
C LEU A 98 -0.11 -3.38 3.14
N ILE A 99 -0.33 -2.07 3.21
CA ILE A 99 0.72 -1.04 3.14
C ILE A 99 0.72 -0.27 4.45
N VAL A 100 1.86 -0.20 5.11
CA VAL A 100 2.07 0.58 6.34
C VAL A 100 3.07 1.70 6.05
N TYR A 101 2.56 2.92 5.90
CA TYR A 101 3.37 4.13 5.82
C TYR A 101 3.77 4.60 7.22
N SER A 102 5.05 4.48 7.54
CA SER A 102 5.61 5.00 8.79
C SER A 102 5.88 6.49 8.61
N MET A 103 5.30 7.33 9.45
CA MET A 103 5.43 8.79 9.40
C MET A 103 6.25 9.27 10.60
N PRO A 104 6.96 10.42 10.52
CA PRO A 104 7.60 10.99 11.69
C PRO A 104 6.56 11.45 12.72
N ARG A 105 6.94 11.47 14.01
CA ARG A 105 6.06 11.93 15.10
C ARG A 105 5.70 13.41 14.99
N ASP A 106 6.65 14.21 14.50
CA ASP A 106 6.42 15.60 14.19
C ASP A 106 5.62 15.73 12.88
N LYS A 107 4.46 16.39 12.97
CA LYS A 107 3.54 16.58 11.84
C LYS A 107 4.12 17.52 10.79
N ASP A 108 4.93 18.50 11.19
CA ASP A 108 5.49 19.50 10.28
C ASP A 108 6.58 18.86 9.39
N MET A 109 7.03 17.67 9.77
CA MET A 109 7.93 16.84 9.00
C MET A 109 7.21 15.91 8.00
N TRP A 110 5.87 15.79 7.97
CA TRP A 110 5.22 14.82 7.07
C TRP A 110 5.40 15.14 5.59
N LEU A 111 5.32 16.43 5.26
CA LEU A 111 5.57 16.98 3.95
C LEU A 111 6.43 18.22 4.15
N THR A 112 7.61 18.26 3.54
CA THR A 112 8.47 19.44 3.52
C THR A 112 8.62 19.91 2.09
N VAL A 113 8.47 21.21 1.86
CA VAL A 113 8.74 21.85 0.58
C VAL A 113 9.77 22.93 0.84
N ASN A 114 10.83 22.95 0.05
CA ASN A 114 11.85 23.99 0.05
C ASN A 114 12.21 24.36 -1.41
N ASP A 115 13.15 25.29 -1.59
CA ASP A 115 13.52 25.82 -2.91
C ASP A 115 14.07 24.76 -3.89
N ASN A 116 14.53 23.60 -3.39
CA ASN A 116 15.13 22.53 -4.21
C ASN A 116 14.22 21.32 -4.39
N GLU A 117 13.38 21.00 -3.41
CA GLU A 117 12.68 19.71 -3.38
C GLU A 117 11.37 19.73 -2.58
N THR A 118 10.54 18.74 -2.89
CA THR A 118 9.39 18.33 -2.09
C THR A 118 9.64 16.93 -1.54
N LEU A 119 9.56 16.79 -0.21
CA LEU A 119 9.84 15.54 0.51
C LEU A 119 8.61 15.06 1.28
N LEU A 120 8.09 13.90 0.88
CA LEU A 120 7.26 13.06 1.74
C LEU A 120 8.19 12.23 2.61
N ARG A 121 8.19 12.45 3.93
CA ARG A 121 9.21 11.85 4.81
C ARG A 121 8.88 10.44 5.24
N LYS A 122 9.96 9.65 5.41
CA LYS A 122 9.98 8.23 5.77
C LYS A 122 9.46 7.36 4.62
N CYS A 123 9.08 6.11 4.91
CA CYS A 123 8.87 5.07 3.92
C CYS A 123 7.65 4.24 4.27
N ALA A 124 7.13 3.52 3.27
CA ALA A 124 6.12 2.50 3.47
C ALA A 124 6.71 1.10 3.36
N TRP A 125 6.10 0.15 4.06
CA TRP A 125 6.38 -1.27 3.93
C TRP A 125 5.10 -1.99 3.57
N TRP A 126 5.22 -3.10 2.84
CA TRP A 126 4.08 -3.86 2.36
C TRP A 126 4.14 -5.32 2.81
N CYS A 127 3.03 -6.04 2.84
CA CYS A 127 3.01 -7.50 2.92
C CYS A 127 1.70 -8.07 2.36
N SER A 128 1.76 -9.27 1.81
CA SER A 128 0.57 -10.12 1.59
C SER A 128 0.24 -10.88 2.87
N LEU A 129 -1.05 -10.96 3.21
CA LEU A 129 -1.54 -11.79 4.31
C LEU A 129 -2.39 -12.97 3.80
N GLN A 130 -2.46 -13.15 2.48
CA GLN A 130 -3.28 -14.17 1.83
C GLN A 130 -2.99 -15.56 2.42
N GLY A 131 -4.04 -16.27 2.84
CA GLY A 131 -3.92 -17.63 3.39
C GLY A 131 -3.40 -17.70 4.82
N TYR A 132 -3.13 -16.58 5.49
CA TYR A 132 -2.80 -16.59 6.92
C TYR A 132 -4.00 -17.10 7.74
N PRO A 133 -3.75 -17.77 8.88
CA PRO A 133 -4.81 -18.38 9.68
C PRO A 133 -5.78 -17.34 10.23
N GLU A 134 -7.04 -17.73 10.37
CA GLU A 134 -8.03 -16.90 11.05
C GLU A 134 -7.65 -16.73 12.53
N VAL A 135 -8.09 -15.62 13.09
CA VAL A 135 -7.91 -15.27 14.50
C VAL A 135 -9.28 -15.03 15.11
N GLU A 136 -9.53 -15.64 16.28
CA GLU A 136 -10.77 -15.49 17.02
C GLU A 136 -10.55 -14.63 18.28
N ASN A 137 -11.61 -13.95 18.74
CA ASN A 137 -11.67 -13.28 20.05
C ASN A 137 -10.57 -12.22 20.29
N LYS A 138 -10.10 -11.56 19.24
CA LYS A 138 -9.15 -10.43 19.31
C LYS A 138 -9.73 -9.21 18.62
N GLU A 139 -9.45 -8.03 19.16
CA GLU A 139 -9.74 -6.77 18.45
C GLU A 139 -8.66 -6.46 17.41
N ARG A 140 -7.40 -6.81 17.71
CA ARG A 140 -6.24 -6.50 16.86
C ARG A 140 -5.24 -7.65 16.79
N VAL A 141 -4.48 -7.69 15.70
CA VAL A 141 -3.36 -8.62 15.43
C VAL A 141 -2.12 -7.80 15.15
N VAL A 142 -0.98 -8.20 15.71
CA VAL A 142 0.30 -7.60 15.36
C VAL A 142 0.84 -8.28 14.11
N ILE A 143 1.03 -7.50 13.05
CA ILE A 143 1.68 -7.90 11.81
C ILE A 143 3.14 -7.47 11.87
N GLU A 144 4.04 -8.39 11.56
CA GLU A 144 5.48 -8.13 11.43
C GLU A 144 5.85 -8.10 9.95
N ILE A 145 6.33 -6.97 9.48
CA ILE A 145 6.69 -6.75 8.08
C ILE A 145 8.22 -6.62 7.99
N PRO A 146 8.92 -7.51 7.27
CA PRO A 146 10.36 -7.40 7.07
C PRO A 146 10.77 -6.05 6.47
N LEU A 147 11.89 -5.47 6.91
CA LEU A 147 12.39 -4.22 6.32
C LEU A 147 12.80 -4.36 4.85
N THR A 148 13.08 -5.58 4.40
CA THR A 148 13.28 -5.93 2.99
C THR A 148 12.03 -5.75 2.14
N GLN A 149 10.84 -5.69 2.75
CA GLN A 149 9.57 -5.39 2.07
C GLN A 149 9.24 -3.90 2.10
N GLN A 150 10.25 -3.04 1.89
CA GLN A 150 10.01 -1.62 1.68
C GLN A 150 9.29 -1.43 0.33
N LEU A 151 8.22 -0.66 0.31
CA LEU A 151 7.48 -0.38 -0.91
C LEU A 151 8.18 0.75 -1.68
N THR A 152 9.03 0.38 -2.63
CA THR A 152 9.65 1.30 -3.58
C THR A 152 8.97 1.18 -4.95
N PRO A 153 9.24 2.11 -5.88
CA PRO A 153 8.79 1.99 -7.28
C PRO A 153 9.20 0.66 -7.92
N GLU A 154 10.46 0.25 -7.72
CA GLU A 154 11.02 -0.97 -8.29
C GLU A 154 10.30 -2.21 -7.72
N VAL A 155 10.07 -2.23 -6.40
CA VAL A 155 9.28 -3.28 -5.76
C VAL A 155 7.83 -3.29 -6.27
N LEU A 156 7.22 -2.13 -6.52
CA LEU A 156 5.86 -2.08 -7.08
C LEU A 156 5.79 -2.71 -8.48
N ILE A 157 6.80 -2.48 -9.33
CA ILE A 157 6.92 -3.16 -10.64
C ILE A 157 7.04 -4.68 -10.45
N GLU A 158 7.91 -5.13 -9.55
CA GLU A 158 8.10 -6.55 -9.27
C GLU A 158 6.81 -7.22 -8.78
N LEU A 159 6.04 -6.56 -7.91
CA LEU A 159 4.75 -7.06 -7.44
C LEU A 159 3.76 -7.20 -8.59
N MET A 160 3.65 -6.18 -9.45
CA MET A 160 2.74 -6.24 -10.58
C MET A 160 3.15 -7.35 -11.57
N GLN A 161 4.44 -7.53 -11.81
CA GLN A 161 4.95 -8.60 -12.66
C GLN A 161 4.58 -9.98 -12.11
N LYS A 162 4.75 -10.21 -10.80
CA LYS A 162 4.30 -11.44 -10.16
C LYS A 162 2.80 -11.69 -10.35
N VAL A 163 1.97 -10.65 -10.26
CA VAL A 163 0.52 -10.77 -10.53
C VAL A 163 0.26 -11.19 -11.97
N LYS A 164 0.94 -10.57 -12.95
CA LYS A 164 0.81 -10.94 -14.37
C LYS A 164 1.20 -12.39 -14.64
N GLU A 165 2.18 -12.91 -13.91
CA GLU A 165 2.66 -14.28 -14.00
C GLU A 165 1.81 -15.29 -13.20
N GLY A 166 0.83 -14.82 -12.42
CA GLY A 166 0.02 -15.68 -11.54
C GLY A 166 0.78 -16.20 -10.31
N VAL A 167 1.88 -15.54 -9.93
CA VAL A 167 2.69 -15.88 -8.75
C VAL A 167 2.12 -15.19 -7.51
N ALA A 168 2.08 -15.91 -6.38
CA ALA A 168 1.66 -15.34 -5.10
C ALA A 168 2.60 -14.21 -4.64
N LEU A 169 2.01 -13.15 -4.07
CA LEU A 169 2.73 -11.99 -3.53
C LEU A 169 3.26 -12.23 -2.12
#